data_AF-A0A7S4NNP4-F1
#
_entry.id   AF-A0A7S4NNP4-F1
#
_cell.length_a   1.000
_cell.length_b   1.000
_cell.length_c   1.000
_cell.angle_alpha   90.00
_cell.angle_beta   90.00
_cell.angle_gamma   90.00
#
_symmetry.space_group_name_H-M   'P 1'
#
loop_
_entity.id
_entity.type
_entity.pdbx_description
1 polymer ?
#
loop_
_entity_poly.entity_id
_entity_poly.type
_entity_poly.pdbx_seq_one_letter_code
_entity_poly.pdbx_strand_id
1 'polypeptide(L)'
;KYMFVSNSDNLGATMDLKLLTWFAQSGAPFAMEVAARTDADKKGGHLARSKKTGGLLLRESAQCPDADEKAFQNVTRHKFFNTNNLWINIEALQANFDKYGGALPLPVISNEKTVDPRDKKSTAVLQLETAMGAAI
;
A
#
# COMPACT_ATOMS: atom_id res chain seq x y z
N LYS A 1 17.39 13.34 0.67
CA LYS A 1 16.45 13.58 -0.46
C LYS A 1 15.50 12.40 -0.69
N TYR A 2 16.01 11.17 -0.78
CA TYR A 2 15.16 9.98 -0.97
C TYR A 2 15.11 9.13 0.29
N MET A 3 14.01 8.41 0.48
CA MET A 3 13.78 7.44 1.55
C MET A 3 13.35 6.12 0.93
N PHE A 4 13.95 5.02 1.41
CA PHE A 4 13.52 3.66 1.14
C PHE A 4 12.81 3.13 2.39
N VAL A 5 11.57 2.68 2.24
CA VAL A 5 10.76 2.09 3.30
C VAL A 5 10.49 0.64 2.96
N SER A 6 10.60 -0.26 3.93
CA SER A 6 10.25 -1.66 3.77
C SER A 6 9.64 -2.23 5.03
N ASN A 7 8.95 -3.35 4.87
CA ASN A 7 8.51 -4.18 5.98
C ASN A 7 9.71 -4.79 6.72
N SER A 8 9.72 -4.71 8.05
CA SER A 8 10.80 -5.28 8.87
C SER A 8 10.88 -6.80 8.82
N ASP A 9 9.76 -7.47 8.53
CA ASP A 9 9.67 -8.92 8.32
C ASP A 9 10.09 -9.34 6.90
N ASN A 10 10.27 -8.40 5.97
CA ASN A 10 10.81 -8.67 4.64
C ASN A 10 12.35 -8.53 4.64
N LEU A 11 13.06 -9.61 4.97
CA LEU A 11 14.52 -9.64 4.98
C LEU A 11 15.15 -9.53 3.58
N GLY A 12 14.37 -9.68 2.50
CA GLY A 12 14.84 -9.48 1.14
C GLY A 12 14.90 -8.01 0.72
N ALA A 13 14.26 -7.11 1.48
CA ALA A 13 14.25 -5.69 1.20
C ALA A 13 15.58 -5.06 1.61
N THR A 14 16.39 -4.72 0.62
CA THR A 14 17.66 -4.01 0.81
C THR A 14 17.77 -2.87 -0.20
N MET A 15 18.62 -1.89 0.13
CA MET A 15 18.85 -0.74 -0.75
C MET A 15 19.54 -1.18 -2.06
N ASP A 16 18.85 -1.04 -3.20
CA ASP A 16 19.44 -1.24 -4.52
C ASP A 16 19.78 0.12 -5.18
N LEU A 17 21.07 0.36 -5.44
CA LEU A 17 21.55 1.60 -6.04
C LEU A 17 21.05 1.82 -7.48
N LYS A 18 20.75 0.75 -8.23
CA LYS A 18 20.19 0.86 -9.58
C LYS A 18 18.76 1.38 -9.51
N LEU A 19 17.96 0.87 -8.58
CA LEU A 19 16.60 1.36 -8.36
C LEU A 19 16.60 2.79 -7.82
N LEU A 20 17.49 3.11 -6.89
CA LEU A 20 17.66 4.50 -6.42
C LEU A 20 18.04 5.45 -7.56
N THR A 21 18.98 5.04 -8.43
CA THR A 21 19.40 5.84 -9.58
C THR A 21 18.25 6.05 -10.55
N TRP A 22 17.53 4.98 -10.90
CA TRP A 22 16.34 5.06 -11.73
C TRP A 22 15.28 5.99 -11.12
N PHE A 23 14.99 5.84 -9.83
CA PHE A 23 13.99 6.66 -9.14
C PHE A 23 14.37 8.14 -9.16
N ALA A 24 15.63 8.45 -8.84
CA ALA A 24 16.15 9.81 -8.88
C ALA A 24 16.09 10.43 -10.28
N GLN A 25 16.36 9.65 -11.33
CA GLN A 25 16.31 10.11 -12.73
C GLN A 25 14.89 10.22 -13.27
N SER A 26 13.96 9.39 -12.79
CA SER A 26 12.57 9.39 -13.25
C SER A 26 11.82 10.69 -12.91
N GLY A 27 12.28 11.41 -11.89
CA GLY A 27 11.57 12.58 -11.34
C GLY A 27 10.27 12.24 -10.61
N ALA A 28 9.94 10.95 -10.45
CA ALA A 28 8.75 10.52 -9.74
C ALA A 28 8.84 10.88 -8.24
N PRO A 29 7.73 11.32 -7.62
CA PRO A 29 7.72 11.62 -6.18
C PRO A 29 7.65 10.34 -5.32
N PHE A 30 7.17 9.24 -5.90
CA PHE A 30 6.91 7.97 -5.23
C PHE A 30 7.07 6.81 -6.21
N ALA A 31 7.62 5.69 -5.76
CA ALA A 31 7.61 4.43 -6.50
C ALA A 31 7.38 3.25 -5.56
N MET A 32 6.73 2.21 -6.07
CA MET A 32 6.42 0.97 -5.36
C MET A 32 7.03 -0.20 -6.14
N GLU A 33 7.85 -1.00 -5.49
CA GLU A 33 8.26 -2.28 -6.06
C GLU A 33 7.12 -3.29 -5.92
N VAL A 34 6.85 -4.03 -7.00
CA VAL A 34 5.84 -5.07 -7.01
C VAL A 34 6.43 -6.40 -7.43
N ALA A 35 5.88 -7.47 -6.86
CA ALA A 35 6.20 -8.84 -7.24
C ALA A 35 5.11 -9.40 -8.17
N ALA A 36 5.49 -10.36 -9.01
CA ALA A 36 4.52 -11.21 -9.69
C ALA A 36 3.76 -12.01 -8.63
N ARG A 37 2.43 -11.88 -8.64
CA ARG A 37 1.56 -12.48 -7.63
C ARG A 37 1.48 -14.00 -7.80
N THR A 38 1.56 -14.71 -6.69
CA THR A 38 1.45 -16.17 -6.58
C THR A 38 0.25 -16.55 -5.71
N ASP A 39 -0.08 -17.85 -5.68
CA ASP A 39 -1.16 -18.36 -4.83
C ASP A 39 -0.87 -18.26 -3.32
N ALA A 40 0.38 -17.97 -2.93
CA ALA A 40 0.75 -17.69 -1.55
C ALA A 40 0.33 -16.28 -1.10
N ASP A 41 0.15 -15.34 -2.04
CA ASP A 41 -0.09 -13.92 -1.79
C ASP A 41 -1.59 -13.63 -1.56
N LYS A 42 -2.12 -14.23 -0.51
CA LYS A 42 -3.55 -14.17 -0.13
C LYS A 42 -3.90 -12.97 0.74
N LYS A 43 -2.95 -12.49 1.56
CA LYS A 43 -3.13 -11.38 2.51
C LYS A 43 -2.20 -10.23 2.13
N GLY A 44 -2.76 -9.03 2.00
CA GLY A 44 -2.07 -7.81 1.58
C GLY A 44 -2.82 -7.14 0.42
N GLY A 45 -2.12 -6.37 -0.39
CA GLY A 45 -2.72 -5.59 -1.47
C GLY A 45 -2.11 -5.82 -2.84
N HIS A 46 -2.95 -5.65 -3.85
CA HIS A 46 -2.52 -5.69 -5.25
C HIS A 46 -2.64 -4.30 -5.89
N LEU A 47 -1.80 -4.03 -6.88
CA LEU A 47 -1.98 -2.84 -7.71
C LEU A 47 -3.25 -2.95 -8.57
N ALA A 48 -3.87 -1.81 -8.81
CA ALA A 48 -4.94 -1.65 -9.77
C ALA A 48 -4.82 -0.26 -10.44
N ARG A 49 -5.67 -0.03 -11.44
CA ARG A 49 -5.78 1.27 -12.11
C ARG A 49 -7.15 1.85 -11.84
N SER A 50 -7.18 3.10 -11.39
CA SER A 50 -8.41 3.86 -11.21
C SER A 50 -9.08 4.09 -12.55
N LYS A 51 -10.36 3.70 -12.68
CA LYS A 51 -11.16 4.05 -13.86
C LYS A 51 -11.47 5.55 -13.92
N LYS A 52 -11.48 6.24 -12.77
CA LYS A 52 -11.84 7.66 -12.67
C LYS A 52 -10.66 8.57 -13.03
N THR A 53 -9.47 8.26 -12.51
CA THR A 53 -8.29 9.12 -12.66
C THR A 53 -7.26 8.56 -13.64
N GLY A 54 -7.37 7.30 -14.05
CA GLY A 54 -6.36 6.61 -14.87
C GLY A 54 -5.07 6.28 -14.12
N GLY A 55 -4.87 6.82 -12.91
CA GLY A 55 -3.72 6.59 -12.04
C GLY A 55 -3.73 5.20 -11.41
N LEU A 56 -2.60 4.86 -10.78
CA LEU A 56 -2.47 3.64 -10.00
C LEU A 56 -3.21 3.78 -8.67
N LEU A 57 -3.58 2.64 -8.08
CA LEU A 57 -4.06 2.57 -6.71
C LEU A 57 -3.65 1.23 -6.09
N LEU A 58 -3.48 1.23 -4.77
CA LEU A 58 -3.36 0.03 -3.98
C LEU A 58 -4.75 -0.37 -3.47
N ARG A 59 -5.10 -1.65 -3.63
CA ARG A 59 -6.29 -2.23 -2.99
C ARG A 59 -5.89 -3.33 -2.04
N GLU A 60 -6.05 -3.08 -0.75
CA GLU A 60 -5.84 -4.07 0.31
C GLU A 60 -7.00 -5.05 0.40
N SER A 61 -6.76 -6.24 0.94
CA SER A 61 -7.82 -7.24 1.18
C SER A 61 -8.95 -6.69 2.06
N ALA A 62 -8.60 -5.86 3.05
CA ALA A 62 -9.58 -5.20 3.94
C ALA A 62 -10.50 -4.20 3.22
N GLN A 63 -10.13 -3.75 2.02
CA GLN A 63 -10.94 -2.86 1.18
C GLN A 63 -11.75 -3.64 0.13
N CYS A 64 -11.63 -4.97 0.08
CA CYS A 64 -12.37 -5.80 -0.85
C CYS A 64 -13.72 -6.21 -0.24
N PRO A 65 -14.86 -5.88 -0.89
CA PRO A 65 -16.14 -6.46 -0.51
C PRO A 65 -16.13 -7.98 -0.65
N ASP A 66 -16.86 -8.69 0.22
CA ASP A 66 -16.95 -10.16 0.18
C ASP A 66 -17.40 -10.71 -1.18
N ALA A 67 -18.31 -9.99 -1.85
CA ALA A 67 -18.79 -10.36 -3.18
C ALA A 67 -17.70 -10.34 -4.26
N ASP A 68 -16.64 -9.56 -4.06
CA ASP A 68 -15.53 -9.38 -5.00
C ASP A 68 -14.30 -10.24 -4.64
N GLU A 69 -14.32 -10.98 -3.52
CA GLU A 69 -13.17 -11.71 -2.99
C GLU A 69 -12.60 -12.71 -4.01
N LYS A 70 -13.47 -13.40 -4.75
CA LYS A 70 -13.04 -14.33 -5.82
C LYS A 70 -12.25 -13.62 -6.92
N ALA A 71 -12.65 -12.40 -7.28
CA ALA A 71 -11.91 -11.60 -8.24
C ALA A 71 -10.62 -11.04 -7.63
N PHE A 72 -10.65 -10.61 -6.36
CA PHE A 72 -9.47 -10.16 -5.62
C PHE A 72 -8.38 -11.22 -5.56
N GLN A 73 -8.74 -12.47 -5.27
CA GLN A 73 -7.80 -13.60 -5.19
C GLN A 73 -7.38 -14.15 -6.56
N ASN A 74 -7.91 -13.63 -7.67
CA ASN A 74 -7.49 -14.07 -8.99
C ASN A 74 -6.12 -13.46 -9.37
N VAL A 75 -5.07 -14.24 -9.15
CA VAL A 75 -3.67 -13.87 -9.43
C VAL A 75 -3.39 -13.62 -10.91
N THR A 76 -4.17 -14.21 -11.82
CA THR A 76 -4.03 -13.95 -13.27
C THR A 76 -4.65 -12.62 -13.69
N ARG A 77 -5.61 -12.10 -12.91
CA ARG A 77 -6.24 -10.79 -13.13
C ARG A 77 -5.43 -9.69 -12.45
N HIS A 78 -5.15 -9.87 -11.16
CA HIS A 78 -4.40 -8.92 -10.33
C HIS A 78 -2.98 -9.46 -10.11
N LYS A 79 -2.14 -9.28 -11.12
CA LYS A 79 -0.82 -9.91 -11.24
C LYS A 79 0.29 -9.26 -10.43
N PHE A 80 0.09 -8.03 -9.96
CA PHE A 80 1.13 -7.25 -9.28
C PHE A 80 0.78 -7.09 -7.81
N PHE A 81 1.59 -7.70 -6.95
CA PHE A 81 1.43 -7.67 -5.51
C PHE A 81 2.38 -6.63 -4.89
N ASN A 82 1.87 -5.81 -3.99
CA ASN A 82 2.67 -4.80 -3.30
C ASN A 82 3.67 -5.47 -2.35
N THR A 83 4.96 -5.20 -2.52
CA THR A 83 6.02 -5.73 -1.64
C THR A 83 6.21 -4.91 -0.36
N ASN A 84 5.59 -3.73 -0.30
CA ASN A 84 5.87 -2.67 0.67
C ASN A 84 7.31 -2.13 0.63
N ASN A 85 8.09 -2.42 -0.41
CA ASN A 85 9.32 -1.71 -0.71
C ASN A 85 8.97 -0.42 -1.47
N LEU A 86 9.07 0.72 -0.79
CA LEU A 86 8.62 2.01 -1.29
C LEU A 86 9.77 3.00 -1.35
N TRP A 87 9.85 3.72 -2.47
CA TRP A 87 10.80 4.79 -2.69
C TRP A 87 10.07 6.13 -2.66
N ILE A 88 10.56 7.05 -1.84
CA ILE A 88 9.87 8.31 -1.58
C ILE A 88 10.84 9.47 -1.72
N ASN A 89 10.44 10.49 -2.49
CA ASN A 89 11.12 11.77 -2.50
C ASN A 89 10.62 12.61 -1.31
N ILE A 90 11.49 12.87 -0.34
CA ILE A 90 11.15 13.53 0.93
C ILE A 90 10.71 14.98 0.72
N GLU A 91 11.26 15.68 -0.28
CA GLU A 91 10.86 17.06 -0.60
C GLU A 91 9.43 17.09 -1.16
N ALA A 92 9.10 16.15 -2.06
CA ALA A 92 7.75 16.00 -2.59
C ALA A 92 6.74 15.55 -1.51
N LEU A 93 7.18 14.71 -0.58
CA LEU A 93 6.39 14.32 0.59
C LEU A 93 6.08 15.54 1.46
N GLN A 94 7.09 16.32 1.83
CA GLN A 94 6.93 17.54 2.63
C GLN A 94 5.97 18.53 1.96
N ALA A 95 6.15 18.79 0.67
CA ALA A 95 5.26 19.68 -0.08
C ALA A 95 3.79 19.19 -0.08
N ASN A 96 3.56 17.87 -0.09
CA ASN A 96 2.21 17.32 0.05
C ASN A 96 1.66 17.50 1.47
N PHE A 97 2.47 17.28 2.52
CA PHE A 97 2.07 17.56 3.90
C PHE A 97 1.65 19.02 4.07
N ASP A 98 2.48 19.97 3.60
CA ASP A 98 2.18 21.40 3.68
C ASP A 98 0.89 21.76 2.92
N LYS A 99 0.71 21.20 1.71
CA LYS A 99 -0.49 21.40 0.89
C LYS A 99 -1.77 20.93 1.57
N TYR A 100 -1.72 19.84 2.34
CA TYR A 100 -2.88 19.21 2.96
C TYR A 100 -2.94 19.43 4.49
N GLY A 101 -2.32 20.52 4.98
CA GLY A 101 -2.48 20.96 6.37
C GLY A 101 -1.83 20.03 7.40
N GLY A 102 -0.69 19.43 7.05
CA GLY A 102 0.09 18.57 7.94
C GLY A 102 -0.31 17.09 7.92
N ALA A 103 -1.12 16.66 6.95
CA ALA A 103 -1.52 15.26 6.78
C ALA A 103 -1.50 14.84 5.31
N LEU A 104 -1.46 13.53 5.04
CA LEU A 104 -1.70 13.00 3.71
C LEU A 104 -3.16 12.53 3.58
N PRO A 105 -3.88 12.88 2.50
CA PRO A 105 -5.27 12.47 2.29
C PRO A 105 -5.34 11.03 1.76
N LEU A 106 -4.82 10.07 2.53
CA LEU A 106 -4.85 8.65 2.17
C LEU A 106 -6.26 8.06 2.38
N PRO A 107 -6.65 7.07 1.56
CA PRO A 107 -7.93 6.39 1.74
C PRO A 107 -7.96 5.64 3.08
N VAL A 108 -8.99 5.91 3.87
CA VAL A 108 -9.23 5.22 5.15
C VAL A 108 -9.66 3.79 4.88
N ILE A 109 -9.07 2.86 5.63
CA ILE A 109 -9.46 1.47 5.75
C ILE A 109 -10.19 1.32 7.08
N SER A 110 -11.39 0.76 7.05
CA SER A 110 -12.20 0.51 8.25
C SER A 110 -12.22 -0.98 8.54
N ASN A 111 -11.57 -1.38 9.64
CA ASN A 111 -11.51 -2.77 10.07
C ASN A 111 -12.43 -3.00 11.27
N GLU A 112 -13.40 -3.91 11.13
CA GLU A 112 -14.22 -4.36 12.26
C GLU A 112 -13.41 -5.29 13.18
N LYS A 113 -13.38 -4.94 14.47
CA LYS A 113 -12.61 -5.62 15.51
C LYS A 113 -13.37 -5.63 16.83
N THR A 114 -12.81 -6.32 17.81
CA THR A 114 -13.21 -6.21 19.22
C THR A 114 -12.13 -5.46 19.99
N VAL A 115 -12.51 -4.67 20.99
CA VAL A 115 -11.56 -3.83 21.76
C VAL A 115 -10.46 -4.65 22.42
N ASP A 116 -10.79 -5.86 22.89
CA ASP A 116 -9.81 -6.89 23.18
C ASP A 116 -9.80 -7.90 22.02
N PRO A 117 -8.70 -7.98 21.23
CA PRO A 117 -8.61 -8.93 20.12
C PRO A 117 -8.55 -10.40 20.55
N ARG A 118 -8.34 -10.69 21.84
CA ARG A 118 -8.32 -12.04 22.42
C ARG A 118 -9.70 -12.45 22.94
N ASP A 119 -10.57 -11.50 23.25
CA ASP A 119 -11.95 -11.73 23.68
C ASP A 119 -12.96 -11.29 22.63
N LYS A 120 -13.54 -12.29 21.94
CA LYS A 120 -14.57 -12.10 20.90
C LYS A 120 -15.89 -11.52 21.43
N LYS A 121 -16.10 -11.50 22.76
CA LYS A 121 -17.30 -10.92 23.39
C LYS A 121 -17.10 -9.48 23.84
N SER A 122 -15.87 -8.97 23.80
CA SER A 122 -15.58 -7.59 24.16
C SER A 122 -16.20 -6.61 23.13
N THR A 123 -16.33 -5.34 23.52
CA THR A 123 -17.03 -4.32 22.73
C THR A 123 -16.51 -4.25 21.29
N ALA A 124 -17.43 -4.32 20.32
CA ALA A 124 -17.11 -4.14 18.90
C ALA A 124 -16.64 -2.71 18.64
N VAL A 125 -15.59 -2.57 17.83
CA VAL A 125 -14.96 -1.29 17.47
C VAL A 125 -14.57 -1.28 16.00
N LEU A 126 -14.42 -0.08 15.45
CA LEU A 126 -13.78 0.14 14.16
C LEU A 126 -12.35 0.63 14.38
N GLN A 127 -11.39 -0.09 13.81
CA GLN A 127 -10.02 0.39 13.68
C GLN A 127 -9.88 1.10 12.34
N LEU A 128 -9.60 2.40 12.39
CA LEU A 128 -9.37 3.22 11.21
C LEU A 128 -7.88 3.25 10.91
N GLU A 129 -7.52 2.80 9.72
CA GLU A 129 -6.14 2.62 9.28
C GLU A 129 -5.92 3.26 7.90
N THR A 130 -4.66 3.42 7.52
CA THR A 130 -4.27 3.78 6.15
C THR A 130 -3.07 2.92 5.76
N ALA A 131 -2.99 2.51 4.50
CA ALA A 131 -1.83 1.78 3.99
C ALA A 131 -0.81 2.73 3.36
N MET A 132 0.47 2.62 3.73
CA MET A 132 1.52 3.49 3.19
C MET A 132 1.66 3.41 1.66
N GLY A 133 1.45 2.22 1.08
CA GLY A 133 1.46 2.03 -0.37
C GLY A 133 0.28 2.69 -1.10
N ALA A 134 -0.74 3.17 -0.40
CA ALA A 134 -1.86 3.92 -1.01
C ALA A 134 -1.48 5.36 -1.41
N ALA A 135 -0.23 5.78 -1.16
CA ALA A 135 0.33 7.04 -1.65
C ALA A 135 0.75 7.02 -3.15
N ILE A 136 0.57 5.88 -3.84
CA ILE A 136 0.90 5.63 -5.26
C ILE A 136 0.04 6.41 -6.25
#